data_AF-A0A8J6T1Y9-F1
#
_entry.id   AF-A0A8J6T1Y9-F1
#
_cell.length_a   1.000
_cell.length_b   1.000
_cell.length_c   1.000
_cell.angle_alpha   90.00
_cell.angle_beta   90.00
_cell.angle_gamma   90.00
#
_symmetry.space_group_name_H-M   'P 1'
#
loop_
_entity.id
_entity.type
_entity.pdbx_description
1 polymer ?
#
loop_
_entity_poly.entity_id
_entity_poly.type
_entity_poly.pdbx_seq_one_letter_code
_entity_poly.pdbx_strand_id
1 'polypeptide(L)'
;MHRKIFESIISKILHLTADGLMDISKADFAPKRRDFVRSAKHLIQAIAAAKYLQNIGKSSRFSRWQRANCTHASLKELVEWSTGQEISEGAFISAALHSGFTMGVQDGTIAYFNFLVPQMEFELDRFAQVSQLRKVVGS
;
A
#
# COMPACT_ATOMS: atom_id res chain seq x y z
N MET A 1 12.52 -5.17 -5.15
CA MET A 1 13.02 -4.26 -4.10
C MET A 1 14.09 -4.96 -3.27
N HIS A 2 15.17 -4.26 -2.89
CA HIS A 2 16.18 -4.74 -1.94
C HIS A 2 16.30 -3.80 -0.74
N ARG A 3 16.94 -4.23 0.36
CA ARG A 3 16.97 -3.51 1.67
C ARG A 3 17.36 -2.04 1.54
N LYS A 4 18.42 -1.71 0.80
CA LYS A 4 18.88 -0.31 0.63
C LYS A 4 17.82 0.60 0.02
N ILE A 5 17.06 0.13 -0.97
CA ILE A 5 15.95 0.91 -1.57
C ILE A 5 14.84 1.13 -0.55
N PHE A 6 14.45 0.09 0.17
CA PHE A 6 13.42 0.17 1.20
C PHE A 6 13.77 1.19 2.27
N GLU A 7 14.98 1.12 2.83
CA GLU A 7 15.47 2.09 3.81
C GLU A 7 15.57 3.52 3.23
N SER A 8 15.98 3.65 1.97
CA SER A 8 16.04 4.95 1.28
C SER A 8 14.66 5.61 1.12
N ILE A 9 13.60 4.81 0.90
CA ILE A 9 12.24 5.33 0.85
C ILE A 9 11.81 5.79 2.25
N ILE A 10 12.06 4.98 3.28
CA ILE A 10 11.69 5.29 4.66
C ILE A 10 12.43 6.54 5.16
N SER A 11 13.70 6.72 4.80
CA SER A 11 14.47 7.89 5.22
C SER A 11 13.96 9.19 4.58
N LYS A 12 13.40 9.13 3.37
CA LYS A 12 12.77 10.28 2.70
C LYS A 12 11.42 10.67 3.31
N ILE A 13 10.71 9.72 3.93
CA ILE A 13 9.41 9.96 4.56
C ILE A 13 9.54 9.73 6.07
N LEU A 14 9.88 10.81 6.77
CA LEU A 14 10.23 10.76 8.20
C LEU A 14 9.11 10.22 9.08
N HIS A 15 7.86 10.41 8.69
CA HIS A 15 6.67 9.98 9.45
C HIS A 15 6.12 8.61 9.01
N LEU A 16 6.81 7.89 8.13
CA LEU A 16 6.40 6.56 7.67
C LEU A 16 6.74 5.48 8.73
N THR A 17 5.77 4.65 9.05
CA THR A 17 5.87 3.52 9.99
C THR A 17 5.24 2.26 9.40
N ALA A 18 5.24 1.14 10.12
CA ALA A 18 4.53 -0.07 9.71
C ALA A 18 3.03 0.18 9.49
N ASP A 19 2.44 1.05 10.31
CA ASP A 19 1.02 1.41 10.27
C ASP A 19 0.74 2.55 9.27
N GLY A 20 1.69 2.91 8.40
CA GLY A 20 1.54 3.98 7.43
C GLY A 20 2.07 5.32 7.90
N LEU A 21 1.42 6.40 7.45
CA LEU A 21 1.83 7.78 7.79
C LEU A 21 1.31 8.14 9.18
N MET A 22 2.24 8.38 10.10
CA MET A 22 1.93 8.54 11.51
C MET A 22 2.47 9.85 12.07
N ASP A 23 1.66 10.54 12.87
CA ASP A 23 2.11 11.73 13.59
C ASP A 23 3.32 11.40 14.50
N ILE A 24 4.39 12.17 14.32
CA ILE A 24 5.68 12.01 15.02
C ILE A 24 5.56 12.32 16.51
N SER A 25 4.56 13.12 16.92
CA SER A 25 4.33 13.46 18.33
C SER A 25 3.75 12.31 19.15
N LYS A 26 3.23 11.25 18.51
CA LYS A 26 2.63 10.10 19.19
C LYS A 26 3.70 9.26 19.90
N ALA A 27 3.40 8.82 21.12
CA ALA A 27 4.33 8.04 21.95
C ALA A 27 4.79 6.71 21.30
N ASP A 28 3.94 6.12 20.47
CA ASP A 28 4.20 4.86 19.77
C ASP A 28 4.87 5.03 18.40
N PHE A 29 5.13 6.27 17.95
CA PHE A 29 5.79 6.53 16.67
C PHE A 29 7.20 5.92 16.60
N ALA A 30 8.06 6.24 17.57
CA ALA A 30 9.45 5.79 17.58
C ALA A 30 9.61 4.26 17.62
N PRO A 31 8.86 3.49 18.44
CA PRO A 31 8.93 2.04 18.39
C PRO A 31 8.41 1.47 17.07
N LYS A 32 7.27 1.96 16.54
CA LYS A 32 6.71 1.47 15.27
C LYS A 32 7.60 1.76 14.07
N ARG A 33 8.23 2.94 14.01
CA ARG A 33 9.20 3.27 12.97
C ARG A 33 10.43 2.38 13.03
N ARG A 34 10.94 2.11 14.24
CA ARG A 34 12.11 1.25 14.44
C ARG A 34 11.83 -0.19 14.02
N ASP A 35 10.66 -0.71 14.40
CA ASP A 35 10.20 -2.03 13.97
C ASP A 35 10.10 -2.10 12.44
N PHE A 36 9.49 -1.07 11.83
CA PHE A 36 9.33 -1.01 10.37
C PHE A 36 10.66 -1.08 9.61
N VAL A 37 11.68 -0.37 10.08
CA VAL A 37 13.01 -0.37 9.46
C VAL A 37 13.74 -1.70 9.67
N ARG A 38 13.71 -2.26 10.89
CA ARG A 38 14.54 -3.40 11.27
C ARG A 38 13.96 -4.74 10.86
N SER A 39 12.63 -4.87 10.87
CA SER A 39 11.98 -6.16 10.62
C SER A 39 12.16 -6.60 9.17
N ALA A 40 12.49 -7.89 8.98
CA ALA A 40 12.49 -8.50 7.66
C ALA A 40 11.06 -8.69 7.12
N LYS A 41 10.07 -8.84 8.02
CA LYS A 41 8.65 -9.02 7.66
C LYS A 41 8.18 -7.90 6.73
N HIS A 42 8.40 -6.64 7.10
CA HIS A 42 7.93 -5.49 6.33
C HIS A 42 8.61 -5.33 4.97
N LEU A 43 9.89 -5.69 4.87
CA LEU A 43 10.57 -5.74 3.58
C LEU A 43 9.96 -6.83 2.68
N ILE A 44 9.67 -8.02 3.21
CA ILE A 44 9.05 -9.11 2.45
C ILE A 44 7.65 -8.69 1.97
N GLN A 45 6.85 -8.07 2.84
CA GLN A 45 5.55 -7.51 2.47
C GLN A 45 5.68 -6.46 1.36
N ALA A 46 6.65 -5.54 1.47
CA ALA A 46 6.87 -4.51 0.46
C ALA A 46 7.32 -5.11 -0.88
N ILE A 47 8.13 -6.18 -0.88
CA ILE A 47 8.49 -6.92 -2.09
C ILE A 47 7.26 -7.56 -2.72
N ALA A 48 6.41 -8.21 -1.92
CA ALA A 48 5.21 -8.87 -2.41
C ALA A 48 4.21 -7.87 -3.02
N ALA A 49 3.91 -6.78 -2.29
CA ALA A 49 3.08 -5.70 -2.80
C ALA A 49 3.68 -5.06 -4.07
N ALA A 50 5.00 -4.86 -4.12
CA ALA A 50 5.65 -4.30 -5.31
C ALA A 50 5.47 -5.19 -6.55
N LYS A 51 5.55 -6.53 -6.40
CA LYS A 51 5.31 -7.47 -7.51
C LYS A 51 3.88 -7.35 -8.06
N TYR A 52 2.89 -7.20 -7.19
CA TYR A 52 1.51 -6.95 -7.62
C TYR A 52 1.40 -5.60 -8.35
N LEU A 53 1.93 -4.54 -7.73
CA LEU A 53 1.83 -3.17 -8.25
C LEU A 53 2.62 -2.93 -9.55
N GLN A 54 3.61 -3.77 -9.88
CA GLN A 54 4.34 -3.70 -11.15
C GLN A 54 3.45 -3.89 -12.38
N ASN A 55 2.33 -4.59 -12.21
CA ASN A 55 1.38 -4.83 -13.30
C ASN A 55 0.30 -3.73 -13.41
N ILE A 56 0.31 -2.74 -12.51
CA ILE A 56 -0.67 -1.65 -12.48
C ILE A 56 -0.12 -0.43 -13.23
N GLY A 57 -0.92 0.11 -14.15
CA GLY A 57 -0.61 1.33 -14.88
C GLY A 57 -0.64 2.57 -14.00
N LYS A 58 -0.09 3.68 -14.50
CA LYS A 58 -0.04 4.98 -13.81
C LYS A 58 -0.90 6.00 -14.53
N SER A 59 -1.56 6.88 -13.78
CA SER A 59 -2.18 8.09 -14.31
C SER A 59 -1.26 9.29 -14.13
N SER A 60 -1.33 10.26 -15.05
CA SER A 60 -0.55 11.49 -14.98
C SER A 60 -1.04 12.47 -13.90
N ARG A 61 -2.32 12.40 -13.52
CA ARG A 61 -2.96 13.29 -12.54
C ARG A 61 -3.82 12.49 -11.56
N PHE A 62 -4.05 13.08 -10.39
CA PHE A 62 -4.99 12.56 -9.40
C PHE A 62 -6.42 13.01 -9.69
N SER A 63 -7.29 12.06 -9.98
CA SER A 63 -8.75 12.21 -10.01
C SER A 63 -9.35 12.16 -8.60
N ARG A 64 -10.60 12.60 -8.46
CA ARG A 64 -11.36 12.45 -7.21
C ARG A 64 -11.54 10.98 -6.82
N TRP A 65 -11.73 10.10 -7.82
CA TRP A 65 -11.90 8.67 -7.61
C TRP A 65 -10.65 8.05 -6.98
N GLN A 66 -9.45 8.39 -7.47
CA GLN A 66 -8.20 7.85 -6.90
C GLN A 66 -7.98 8.27 -5.46
N ARG A 67 -8.35 9.50 -5.08
CA ARG A 67 -8.21 9.96 -3.69
C ARG A 67 -9.06 9.13 -2.73
N ALA A 68 -10.23 8.67 -3.16
CA ALA A 68 -11.12 7.85 -2.35
C ALA A 68 -10.78 6.35 -2.38
N ASN A 69 -10.34 5.83 -3.52
CA ASN A 69 -10.25 4.37 -3.74
C ASN A 69 -8.82 3.84 -3.84
N CYS A 70 -7.82 4.68 -4.11
CA CYS A 70 -6.42 4.25 -4.27
C CYS A 70 -5.61 4.43 -2.98
N THR A 71 -6.22 4.16 -1.83
CA THR A 71 -5.58 4.18 -0.50
C THR A 71 -5.20 2.76 -0.07
N HIS A 72 -4.34 2.62 0.94
CA HIS A 72 -4.07 1.29 1.51
C HIS A 72 -5.35 0.65 2.05
N ALA A 73 -6.16 1.37 2.82
CA ALA A 73 -7.39 0.84 3.41
C ALA A 73 -8.35 0.26 2.36
N SER A 74 -8.57 0.98 1.25
CA SER A 74 -9.47 0.54 0.18
C SER A 74 -8.92 -0.64 -0.63
N LEU A 75 -7.59 -0.75 -0.75
CA LEU A 75 -6.94 -1.77 -1.58
C LEU A 75 -6.37 -2.94 -0.76
N LYS A 76 -6.45 -2.89 0.57
CA LYS A 76 -5.81 -3.85 1.46
C LYS A 76 -6.20 -5.28 1.12
N GLU A 77 -7.50 -5.58 1.13
CA GLU A 77 -8.00 -6.94 0.90
C GLU A 77 -7.62 -7.46 -0.50
N LEU A 78 -7.70 -6.60 -1.53
CA LEU A 78 -7.31 -6.94 -2.90
C LEU A 78 -5.81 -7.30 -2.99
N VAL A 79 -4.94 -6.50 -2.38
CA VAL A 79 -3.50 -6.71 -2.42
C VAL A 79 -3.11 -7.92 -1.57
N GLU A 80 -3.70 -8.09 -0.39
CA GLU A 80 -3.46 -9.25 0.48
C GLU A 80 -3.92 -10.55 -0.20
N TRP A 81 -5.06 -10.52 -0.87
CA TRP A 81 -5.54 -11.64 -1.70
C TRP A 81 -4.57 -11.96 -2.84
N SER A 82 -4.13 -10.93 -3.58
CA SER A 82 -3.25 -11.10 -4.74
C SER A 82 -1.85 -11.58 -4.36
N THR A 83 -1.39 -11.23 -3.15
CA THR A 83 -0.04 -11.56 -2.65
C THR A 83 -0.01 -12.78 -1.74
N GLY A 84 -1.17 -13.25 -1.28
CA GLY A 84 -1.31 -14.40 -0.38
C GLY A 84 -0.79 -14.16 1.03
N GLN A 85 -0.63 -12.90 1.46
CA GLN A 85 -0.12 -12.55 2.78
C GLN A 85 -0.65 -11.19 3.25
N GLU A 86 -0.63 -10.96 4.56
CA GLU A 86 -0.94 -9.65 5.14
C GLU A 86 0.07 -8.59 4.71
N ILE A 87 -0.42 -7.38 4.42
CA ILE A 87 0.40 -6.25 3.98
C ILE A 87 0.15 -5.06 4.90
N SER A 88 1.18 -4.70 5.66
CA SER A 88 1.17 -3.47 6.46
C SER A 88 1.08 -2.22 5.57
N GLU A 89 0.45 -1.16 6.07
CA GLU A 89 0.26 0.07 5.31
C GLU A 89 1.59 0.69 4.87
N GLY A 90 2.58 0.72 5.78
CA GLY A 90 3.92 1.18 5.46
C GLY A 90 4.57 0.40 4.32
N ALA A 91 4.40 -0.92 4.31
CA ALA A 91 4.94 -1.79 3.27
C ALA A 91 4.28 -1.52 1.92
N PHE A 92 2.96 -1.28 1.90
CA PHE A 92 2.23 -0.88 0.70
C PHE A 92 2.72 0.47 0.16
N ILE A 93 2.84 1.49 1.02
CA ILE A 93 3.35 2.82 0.63
C ILE A 93 4.76 2.70 0.05
N SER A 94 5.63 1.93 0.72
CA SER A 94 7.01 1.71 0.26
C SER A 94 7.07 1.00 -1.08
N ALA A 95 6.18 0.01 -1.29
CA ALA A 95 6.04 -0.70 -2.54
C ALA A 95 5.58 0.21 -3.68
N ALA A 96 4.55 1.04 -3.44
CA ALA A 96 4.02 1.96 -4.43
C ALA A 96 5.06 3.00 -4.86
N LEU A 97 5.79 3.58 -3.91
CA LEU A 97 6.87 4.52 -4.19
C LEU A 97 8.02 3.87 -4.97
N HIS A 98 8.38 2.64 -4.62
CA HIS A 98 9.39 1.88 -5.37
C HIS A 98 8.95 1.58 -6.80
N SER A 99 7.68 1.27 -7.00
CA SER A 99 7.09 1.07 -8.33
C SER A 99 6.92 2.38 -9.11
N GLY A 100 7.28 3.53 -8.52
CA GLY A 100 7.29 4.83 -9.17
C GLY A 100 5.90 5.47 -9.27
N PHE A 101 4.98 5.12 -8.37
CA PHE A 101 3.72 5.84 -8.21
C PHE A 101 3.96 7.14 -7.46
N THR A 102 3.21 8.17 -7.84
CA THR A 102 3.12 9.43 -7.10
C THR A 102 2.16 9.25 -5.95
N MET A 103 2.58 9.68 -4.76
CA MET A 103 1.79 9.67 -3.53
C MET A 103 1.19 11.05 -3.31
N GLY A 104 -0.11 11.12 -3.02
CA GLY A 104 -0.73 12.24 -2.35
C GLY A 104 -1.12 11.86 -0.93
N VAL A 105 -1.41 12.86 -0.10
CA VAL A 105 -1.77 12.66 1.30
C VAL A 105 -3.05 13.43 1.60
N GLN A 106 -4.00 12.77 2.23
CA GLN A 106 -5.22 13.33 2.76
C GLN A 106 -5.12 13.41 4.29
N ASP A 107 -5.47 14.56 4.85
CA ASP A 107 -5.53 14.82 6.30
C ASP A 107 -4.23 14.52 7.07
N GLY A 108 -3.09 14.50 6.37
CA GLY A 108 -1.75 14.26 6.94
C GLY A 108 -1.40 12.79 7.20
N THR A 109 -2.35 11.87 7.16
CA THR A 109 -2.11 10.46 7.53
C THR A 109 -2.59 9.43 6.49
N ILE A 110 -3.46 9.80 5.54
CA ILE A 110 -3.99 8.86 4.56
C ILE A 110 -3.27 9.02 3.23
N ALA A 111 -2.45 8.05 2.86
CA ALA A 111 -1.77 8.04 1.56
C ALA A 111 -2.68 7.51 0.44
N TYR A 112 -2.68 8.19 -0.71
CA TYR A 112 -3.33 7.73 -1.94
C TYR A 112 -2.38 7.82 -3.15
N PHE A 113 -2.62 7.02 -4.18
CA PHE A 113 -1.69 6.87 -5.31
C PHE A 113 -2.34 7.05 -6.69
N ASN A 114 -1.53 7.44 -7.67
CA ASN A 114 -1.97 7.70 -9.04
C ASN A 114 -2.07 6.41 -9.89
N PHE A 115 -2.70 5.35 -9.36
CA PHE A 115 -2.96 4.12 -10.13
C PHE A 115 -3.91 4.39 -11.30
N LEU A 116 -3.72 3.71 -12.44
CA LEU A 116 -4.58 3.85 -13.61
C LEU A 116 -6.03 3.46 -13.27
N VAL A 117 -6.94 4.43 -13.35
CA VAL A 117 -8.33 4.28 -12.87
C VAL A 117 -9.08 3.11 -13.50
N PRO A 118 -9.17 2.98 -14.85
CA PRO A 118 -9.93 1.88 -15.45
C PRO A 118 -9.41 0.50 -15.05
N GLN A 119 -8.11 0.38 -14.79
CA GLN A 119 -7.50 -0.87 -14.36
C GLN A 119 -7.84 -1.19 -12.91
N MET A 120 -7.81 -0.20 -12.02
CA MET A 120 -8.17 -0.41 -10.62
C MET A 120 -9.66 -0.71 -10.43
N GLU A 121 -10.53 -0.07 -11.21
CA GLU A 121 -11.96 -0.41 -11.25
C GLU A 121 -12.15 -1.88 -11.65
N PHE A 122 -11.50 -2.32 -12.72
CA PHE A 122 -11.55 -3.72 -13.16
C PHE A 122 -11.02 -4.70 -12.08
N GLU A 123 -9.89 -4.39 -11.46
CA GLU A 123 -9.29 -5.24 -10.42
C GLU A 123 -10.18 -5.37 -9.18
N LEU A 124 -10.79 -4.25 -8.75
CA LEU A 124 -11.74 -4.22 -7.64
C LEU A 124 -13.03 -4.98 -7.96
N ASP A 125 -13.60 -4.79 -9.14
CA ASP A 125 -14.81 -5.51 -9.58
C ASP A 125 -14.56 -7.01 -9.66
N ARG A 126 -13.41 -7.42 -10.24
CA ARG A 126 -13.01 -8.82 -10.29
C ARG A 126 -12.86 -9.42 -8.88
N PHE A 127 -12.24 -8.69 -7.97
CA PHE A 127 -12.07 -9.12 -6.59
C PHE A 127 -13.41 -9.24 -5.85
N ALA A 128 -14.33 -8.31 -6.06
CA ALA A 128 -15.68 -8.37 -5.50
C ALA A 128 -16.43 -9.62 -5.97
N GLN A 129 -16.36 -9.96 -7.26
CA GLN A 129 -16.98 -11.18 -7.81
C GLN A 129 -16.40 -12.45 -7.17
N VAL A 130 -15.06 -12.55 -7.11
CA VAL A 130 -14.39 -13.71 -6.47
C VAL A 130 -14.75 -13.82 -4.99
N SER A 131 -14.83 -12.70 -4.29
CA SER A 131 -15.20 -12.65 -2.88
C SER A 131 -16.64 -13.09 -2.62
N GLN A 132 -17.57 -12.75 -3.51
CA GLN A 132 -18.95 -13.22 -3.45
C GLN A 132 -19.05 -14.73 -3.68
N LEU A 133 -18.36 -15.28 -4.68
CA LEU A 133 -18.35 -16.72 -4.95
C LEU A 133 -17.84 -17.52 -3.75
N ARG A 134 -16.78 -17.03 -3.07
CA ARG A 134 -16.26 -17.69 -1.86
C ARG A 134 -17.26 -17.74 -0.72
N LYS A 135 -18.07 -16.69 -0.54
CA LYS A 135 -19.13 -16.70 0.48
C LYS A 135 -20.16 -17.79 0.20
N VAL A 136 -20.49 -18.03 -1.07
CA VAL A 136 -21.47 -19.05 -1.47
C VAL A 136 -20.91 -20.47 -1.35
N VAL A 137 -19.63 -20.71 -1.68
CA VAL A 137 -19.02 -22.05 -1.65
C VAL A 137 -18.55 -22.46 -0.25
N GLY A 138 -18.23 -21.50 0.62
CA GLY A 138 -17.88 -21.75 2.03
C GLY A 138 -19.08 -21.84 2.98
N SER A 139 -20.31 -21.86 2.44
CA SER A 139 -21.57 -22.08 3.17
C SER A 139 -21.97 -23.55 3.15
#